data_AF-A0AA96KE68-F1
#
_entry.id   AF-A0AA96KE68-F1
#
_cell.length_a   1.000
_cell.length_b   1.000
_cell.length_c   1.000
_cell.angle_alpha   90.00
_cell.angle_beta   90.00
_cell.angle_gamma   90.00
#
_symmetry.space_group_name_H-M   'P 1'
#
loop_
_entity.id
_entity.type
_entity.pdbx_description
1 polymer ?
#
loop_
_entity_poly.entity_id
_entity_poly.type
_entity_poly.pdbx_seq_one_letter_code
_entity_poly.pdbx_strand_id
1 'polypeptide(L)'
;MIDTKCRILAKWMMALAPVTAKALLSACIVAFVSLQHVYAEDEVQSEAESPAEEHTISPLSDEVEDLKKAALELNRDLLILEEELLFPANTQIVVFVSMDVGKFFELDAIKLSIDDKMVASHLYTHRQNDALARGGVQRLYMGNLKAGEHELTAIFTGMGPDNREYKRGATMLLEKDGDPKMVEIQIRDSEKTMQPEFSFKEWEL
;
A
#
# COMPACT_ATOMS: atom_id res chain seq x y z
N MET A 1 50.86 -17.34 64.67
CA MET A 1 51.91 -17.41 63.62
C MET A 1 51.19 -17.28 62.28
N ILE A 2 50.87 -16.05 61.88
CA ILE A 2 51.64 -15.14 61.01
C ILE A 2 51.47 -15.51 59.53
N ASP A 3 50.79 -14.60 58.84
CA ASP A 3 50.84 -14.21 57.42
C ASP A 3 50.63 -15.28 56.33
N THR A 4 49.75 -14.98 55.36
CA THR A 4 50.20 -14.47 54.05
C THR A 4 49.01 -13.90 53.25
N LYS A 5 49.05 -12.56 53.15
CA LYS A 5 48.57 -11.63 52.12
C LYS A 5 47.99 -12.15 50.79
N CYS A 6 47.14 -11.26 50.25
CA CYS A 6 47.09 -10.84 48.84
C CYS A 6 46.37 -11.74 47.83
N ARG A 7 45.11 -11.38 47.49
CA ARG A 7 44.76 -10.76 46.19
C ARG A 7 43.24 -10.67 45.99
N ILE A 8 42.79 -9.43 45.75
CA ILE A 8 41.73 -9.06 44.80
C ILE A 8 40.30 -9.45 45.21
N LEU A 9 39.70 -8.59 46.04
CA LEU A 9 38.25 -8.41 46.11
C LEU A 9 37.94 -6.93 45.90
N ALA A 10 36.78 -6.69 45.29
CA ALA A 10 36.05 -5.42 45.29
C ALA A 10 36.66 -4.26 44.48
N LYS A 11 36.54 -4.37 43.16
CA LYS A 11 36.59 -3.22 42.24
C LYS A 11 35.16 -2.69 42.01
N TRP A 12 34.60 -1.98 43.00
CA TRP A 12 33.44 -1.12 42.79
C TRP A 12 33.71 0.25 43.43
N MET A 13 34.12 1.11 42.51
CA MET A 13 34.38 2.54 42.51
C MET A 13 33.34 3.37 43.28
N MET A 14 33.72 3.91 44.43
CA MET A 14 33.18 5.15 45.01
C MET A 14 34.14 5.68 46.08
N ALA A 15 34.93 6.71 45.75
CA ALA A 15 35.49 7.66 46.72
C ALA A 15 36.09 8.85 45.95
N LEU A 16 35.36 9.97 45.96
CA LEU A 16 35.94 11.29 45.79
C LEU A 16 36.84 11.62 46.98
N ALA A 17 37.95 12.30 46.69
CA ALA A 17 38.82 12.97 47.64
C ALA A 17 39.27 14.32 47.01
N PRO A 18 39.86 15.27 47.77
CA PRO A 18 39.26 16.60 47.98
C PRO A 18 40.13 17.77 47.47
N VAL A 19 39.52 18.96 47.46
CA VAL A 19 40.07 20.30 47.80
C VAL A 19 41.46 20.66 47.25
N THR A 20 41.52 21.74 46.44
CA THR A 20 42.34 22.93 46.79
C THR A 20 41.83 24.17 46.09
N ALA A 21 41.69 25.23 46.89
CA ALA A 21 41.25 26.56 46.56
C ALA A 21 42.32 27.39 45.82
N LYS A 22 41.84 28.19 44.84
CA LYS A 22 42.43 29.40 44.25
C LYS A 22 41.47 29.77 43.10
N ALA A 23 40.98 30.98 42.88
CA ALA A 23 41.12 32.24 43.57
C ALA A 23 40.04 33.17 42.95
N LEU A 24 39.35 33.90 43.81
CA LEU A 24 39.00 35.31 43.67
C LEU A 24 38.11 35.81 42.50
N LEU A 25 37.06 36.52 42.96
CA LEU A 25 36.14 37.46 42.32
C LEU A 25 34.99 36.88 41.46
N SER A 26 33.74 37.31 41.62
CA SER A 26 33.02 38.12 42.61
C SER A 26 31.61 38.28 42.07
N ALA A 27 30.59 38.08 42.92
CA ALA A 27 29.21 38.56 42.77
C ALA A 27 28.42 37.98 41.57
N CYS A 28 27.18 37.56 41.63
CA CYS A 28 26.00 37.75 42.47
C CYS A 28 24.97 36.84 41.75
N ILE A 29 24.15 35.96 42.31
CA ILE A 29 23.28 36.03 43.47
C ILE A 29 22.87 34.57 43.72
N VAL A 30 23.10 34.13 44.95
CA VAL A 30 22.33 33.05 45.56
C VAL A 30 20.95 33.63 45.85
N ALA A 31 19.90 33.12 45.21
CA ALA A 31 18.56 33.08 45.80
C ALA A 31 17.62 32.20 44.98
N PHE A 32 17.05 31.22 45.66
CA PHE A 32 15.67 30.75 45.48
C PHE A 32 15.32 30.08 44.15
N VAL A 33 15.36 28.75 44.04
CA VAL A 33 14.36 27.83 44.61
C VAL A 33 12.94 28.13 44.12
N SER A 34 12.52 27.29 43.19
CA SER A 34 11.22 26.63 43.03
C SER A 34 9.90 27.37 43.30
N LEU A 35 9.03 27.29 42.29
CA LEU A 35 7.57 27.18 42.35
C LEU A 35 6.80 28.44 42.77
N GLN A 36 6.20 29.14 41.80
CA GLN A 36 4.78 29.52 41.86
C GLN A 36 4.28 30.15 40.55
N HIS A 37 3.03 29.78 40.26
CA HIS A 37 2.14 30.30 39.23
C HIS A 37 1.39 31.52 39.83
N VAL A 38 0.87 32.40 38.97
CA VAL A 38 -0.15 33.44 39.25
C VAL A 38 0.37 34.75 39.91
N TYR A 39 0.26 35.88 39.21
CA TYR A 39 -0.69 36.99 39.45
C TYR A 39 -0.46 38.09 38.40
N ALA A 40 -1.57 38.65 37.94
CA ALA A 40 -1.68 39.73 36.97
C ALA A 40 -1.29 41.09 37.59
N GLU A 41 -0.74 41.98 36.76
CA GLU A 41 -0.92 43.42 36.87
C GLU A 41 -1.03 43.98 35.44
N ASP A 42 -2.14 44.68 35.25
CA ASP A 42 -2.64 45.29 34.04
C ASP A 42 -2.16 46.75 34.06
N GLU A 43 -1.28 47.13 33.14
CA GLU A 43 -1.06 48.54 32.80
C GLU A 43 -1.41 48.75 31.33
N VAL A 44 -2.64 49.22 31.14
CA VAL A 44 -3.14 49.82 29.92
C VAL A 44 -2.52 51.21 29.78
N GLN A 45 -1.72 51.42 28.74
CA GLN A 45 -1.52 52.75 28.15
C GLN A 45 -2.22 52.77 26.79
N SER A 46 -3.31 53.54 26.73
CA SER A 46 -3.87 54.04 25.48
C SER A 46 -3.37 55.47 25.27
N GLU A 47 -2.82 55.76 24.09
CA GLU A 47 -3.15 57.00 23.38
C GLU A 47 -3.00 56.71 21.88
N ALA A 48 -3.88 57.32 21.11
CA ALA A 48 -4.32 56.87 19.81
C ALA A 48 -3.48 57.37 18.61
N GLU A 49 -3.78 56.71 17.49
CA GLU A 49 -3.98 57.30 16.17
C GLU A 49 -2.92 56.99 15.08
N SER A 50 -3.45 56.29 14.08
CA SER A 50 -2.83 55.86 12.81
C SER A 50 -2.69 57.06 11.86
N PRO A 51 -1.89 56.94 10.79
CA PRO A 51 -2.54 56.52 9.56
C PRO A 51 -1.74 55.49 8.75
N ALA A 52 -2.45 54.42 8.39
CA ALA A 52 -2.36 53.64 7.16
C ALA A 52 -1.07 53.74 6.34
N GLU A 53 -0.25 52.68 6.41
CA GLU A 53 0.53 52.25 5.26
C GLU A 53 -0.11 50.96 4.72
N GLU A 54 -0.77 51.10 3.58
CA GLU A 54 -1.20 49.99 2.74
C GLU A 54 0.04 49.21 2.31
N HIS A 55 0.34 48.10 2.99
CA HIS A 55 1.16 47.07 2.39
C HIS A 55 0.36 46.46 1.25
N THR A 56 0.76 46.82 0.04
CA THR A 56 0.37 46.19 -1.21
C THR A 56 0.45 44.68 -1.05
N ILE A 57 -0.72 44.07 -0.84
CA ILE A 57 -0.92 42.63 -0.94
C ILE A 57 -0.49 42.30 -2.36
N SER A 58 0.71 41.75 -2.47
CA SER A 58 1.32 41.48 -3.77
C SER A 58 0.55 40.32 -4.39
N PRO A 59 0.32 40.31 -5.71
CA PRO A 59 -0.27 39.14 -6.37
C PRO A 59 0.53 37.85 -6.11
N LEU A 60 1.82 37.98 -5.76
CA LEU A 60 2.70 36.89 -5.34
C LEU A 60 2.34 36.28 -3.97
N SER A 61 1.74 37.05 -3.05
CA SER A 61 1.28 36.53 -1.76
C SER A 61 0.05 35.64 -1.93
N ASP A 62 -0.86 36.04 -2.82
CA ASP A 62 -2.06 35.27 -3.15
C ASP A 62 -1.69 33.94 -3.82
N GLU A 63 -0.74 33.96 -4.76
CA GLU A 63 -0.20 32.74 -5.38
C GLU A 63 0.44 31.79 -4.35
N VAL A 64 1.15 32.32 -3.35
CA VAL A 64 1.75 31.51 -2.28
C VAL A 64 0.68 30.94 -1.34
N GLU A 65 -0.38 31.68 -1.06
CA GLU A 65 -1.50 31.17 -0.26
C GLU A 65 -2.30 30.10 -0.99
N ASP A 66 -2.51 30.25 -2.29
CA ASP A 66 -3.20 29.26 -3.11
C ASP A 66 -2.36 27.99 -3.30
N LEU A 67 -1.04 28.12 -3.45
CA LEU A 67 -0.13 26.97 -3.45
C LEU A 67 -0.13 26.23 -2.11
N LYS A 68 -0.24 26.94 -0.98
CA LYS A 68 -0.37 26.31 0.35
C LYS A 68 -1.69 25.57 0.51
N LYS A 69 -2.80 26.15 0.03
CA LYS A 69 -4.11 25.48 0.03
C LYS A 69 -4.09 24.23 -0.83
N ALA A 70 -3.55 24.32 -2.05
CA ALA A 70 -3.40 23.18 -2.96
C ALA A 70 -2.48 22.09 -2.36
N ALA A 71 -1.38 22.46 -1.69
CA ALA A 71 -0.53 21.49 -1.02
C ALA A 71 -1.23 20.81 0.18
N LEU A 72 -2.09 21.53 0.91
CA LEU A 72 -2.90 20.97 2.00
C LEU A 72 -4.00 20.04 1.48
N GLU A 73 -4.67 20.42 0.39
CA GLU A 73 -5.69 19.63 -0.29
C GLU A 73 -5.08 18.33 -0.85
N LEU A 74 -3.96 18.42 -1.57
CA LEU A 74 -3.24 17.26 -2.07
C LEU A 74 -2.77 16.32 -0.93
N ASN A 75 -2.30 16.85 0.20
CA ASN A 75 -1.93 16.00 1.33
C ASN A 75 -3.16 15.32 1.98
N ARG A 76 -4.33 15.97 1.97
CA ARG A 76 -5.59 15.37 2.45
C ARG A 76 -6.08 14.30 1.49
N ASP A 77 -6.02 14.57 0.19
CA ASP A 77 -6.37 13.61 -0.85
C ASP A 77 -5.43 12.40 -0.81
N LEU A 78 -4.11 12.62 -0.67
CA LEU A 78 -3.14 11.54 -0.49
C LEU A 78 -3.39 10.73 0.78
N LEU A 79 -3.76 11.36 1.90
CA LEU A 79 -4.10 10.66 3.16
C LEU A 79 -5.34 9.77 2.99
N ILE A 80 -6.38 10.26 2.31
CA ILE A 80 -7.60 9.51 2.02
C ILE A 80 -7.30 8.35 1.06
N LEU A 81 -6.46 8.60 0.04
CA LEU A 81 -6.00 7.56 -0.90
C LEU A 81 -5.09 6.52 -0.24
N GLU A 82 -4.32 6.88 0.80
CA GLU A 82 -3.48 5.95 1.56
C GLU A 82 -4.31 5.03 2.46
N GLU A 83 -5.38 5.52 3.11
CA GLU A 83 -6.22 4.73 4.01
C GLU A 83 -6.99 3.61 3.27
N GLU A 84 -7.51 3.89 2.07
CA GLU A 84 -8.27 2.93 1.25
C GLU A 84 -7.41 1.77 0.72
N LEU A 85 -6.10 1.99 0.52
CA LEU A 85 -5.17 0.96 0.03
C LEU A 85 -4.55 0.12 1.15
N LEU A 86 -4.51 0.63 2.38
CA LEU A 86 -3.85 -0.02 3.51
C LEU A 86 -4.76 -1.00 4.28
N PHE A 87 -6.08 -0.84 4.23
CA PHE A 87 -7.04 -1.73 4.91
C PHE A 87 -8.30 -2.05 4.09
N PRO A 88 -8.20 -2.58 2.86
CA PRO A 88 -9.39 -2.96 2.14
C PRO A 88 -10.11 -4.11 2.86
N ALA A 89 -11.30 -3.85 3.41
CA ALA A 89 -12.09 -4.88 4.08
C ALA A 89 -12.50 -6.01 3.09
N ASN A 90 -12.73 -5.69 1.81
CA ASN A 90 -13.34 -6.60 0.83
C ASN A 90 -12.89 -6.41 -0.65
N THR A 91 -11.78 -5.74 -0.95
CA THR A 91 -11.36 -5.45 -2.37
C THR A 91 -10.77 -6.64 -3.13
N GLN A 92 -11.08 -7.87 -2.71
CA GLN A 92 -10.50 -9.07 -3.30
C GLN A 92 -11.12 -9.40 -4.66
N ILE A 93 -10.29 -9.86 -5.58
CA ILE A 93 -10.68 -10.51 -6.82
C ILE A 93 -10.07 -11.91 -6.87
N VAL A 94 -10.88 -12.89 -7.28
CA VAL A 94 -10.41 -14.25 -7.53
C VAL A 94 -10.77 -14.64 -8.95
N VAL A 95 -9.76 -15.02 -9.73
CA VAL A 95 -9.93 -15.50 -11.10
C VAL A 95 -9.72 -17.01 -11.14
N PHE A 96 -10.73 -17.71 -11.58
CA PHE A 96 -10.73 -19.15 -11.77
C PHE A 96 -10.62 -19.49 -13.26
N VAL A 97 -10.09 -20.67 -13.55
CA VAL A 97 -10.07 -21.26 -14.89
C VAL A 97 -10.76 -22.60 -14.79
N SER A 98 -11.74 -22.81 -15.66
CA SER A 98 -12.40 -24.08 -15.89
C SER A 98 -12.40 -24.40 -17.38
N MET A 99 -12.51 -25.69 -17.66
CA MET A 99 -12.30 -26.21 -19.00
C MET A 99 -13.29 -27.35 -19.23
N ASP A 100 -14.16 -27.18 -20.21
CA ASP A 100 -15.15 -28.15 -20.64
C ASP A 100 -14.94 -28.40 -22.13
N VAL A 101 -13.79 -29.01 -22.44
CA VAL A 101 -13.35 -29.34 -23.81
C VAL A 101 -13.28 -30.84 -23.99
N GLY A 102 -13.58 -31.25 -25.22
CA GLY A 102 -13.42 -32.62 -25.69
C GLY A 102 -12.00 -32.84 -26.22
N LYS A 103 -11.83 -32.79 -27.55
CA LYS A 103 -10.56 -33.07 -28.25
C LYS A 103 -10.01 -31.90 -29.05
N PHE A 104 -10.63 -30.72 -28.99
CA PHE A 104 -10.36 -29.65 -29.95
C PHE A 104 -9.33 -28.63 -29.45
N PHE A 105 -9.01 -28.62 -28.15
CA PHE A 105 -8.02 -27.70 -27.61
C PHE A 105 -7.27 -28.29 -26.41
N GLU A 106 -5.94 -28.32 -26.51
CA GLU A 106 -5.05 -28.62 -25.39
C GLU A 106 -4.40 -27.32 -24.91
N LEU A 107 -4.60 -26.96 -23.65
CA LEU A 107 -4.09 -25.74 -23.07
C LEU A 107 -2.60 -25.88 -22.68
N ASP A 108 -1.72 -25.05 -23.23
CA ASP A 108 -0.30 -25.04 -22.84
C ASP A 108 -0.02 -23.93 -21.83
N ALA A 109 -0.53 -22.73 -22.09
CA ALA A 109 -0.25 -21.55 -21.28
C ALA A 109 -1.44 -20.60 -21.19
N ILE A 110 -1.60 -20.00 -20.01
CA ILE A 110 -2.49 -18.86 -19.80
C ILE A 110 -1.68 -17.68 -19.29
N LYS A 111 -1.94 -16.51 -19.86
CA LYS A 111 -1.48 -15.21 -19.35
C LYS A 111 -2.70 -14.37 -19.03
N LEU A 112 -2.78 -13.89 -17.79
CA LEU A 112 -3.81 -12.98 -17.32
C LEU A 112 -3.20 -11.60 -17.11
N SER A 113 -3.84 -10.61 -17.70
CA SER A 113 -3.56 -9.19 -17.52
C SER A 113 -4.79 -8.47 -16.98
N ILE A 114 -4.57 -7.50 -16.12
CA ILE A 114 -5.56 -6.56 -15.60
C ILE A 114 -5.06 -5.15 -15.94
N ASP A 115 -5.86 -4.35 -16.64
CA ASP A 115 -5.49 -3.00 -17.09
C ASP A 115 -4.11 -2.94 -17.76
N ASP A 116 -3.91 -3.82 -18.76
CA ASP A 116 -2.65 -4.03 -19.48
C ASP A 116 -1.44 -4.49 -18.65
N LYS A 117 -1.62 -4.74 -17.34
CA LYS A 117 -0.57 -5.26 -16.47
C LYS A 117 -0.72 -6.75 -16.30
N MET A 118 0.33 -7.50 -16.67
CA MET A 118 0.35 -8.95 -16.47
C MET A 118 0.39 -9.29 -14.97
N VAL A 119 -0.66 -9.95 -14.48
CA VAL A 119 -0.79 -10.33 -13.06
C VAL A 119 -0.50 -11.81 -12.82
N ALA A 120 -0.74 -12.68 -13.80
CA ALA A 120 -0.47 -14.10 -13.69
C ALA A 120 -0.06 -14.71 -15.03
N SER A 121 0.82 -15.70 -14.97
CA SER A 121 1.18 -16.55 -16.11
C SER A 121 1.36 -17.98 -15.61
N HIS A 122 0.72 -18.94 -16.26
CA HIS A 122 0.81 -20.35 -15.90
C HIS A 122 1.08 -21.22 -17.12
N LEU A 123 1.94 -22.22 -16.95
CA LEU A 123 2.18 -23.29 -17.91
C LEU A 123 1.55 -24.58 -17.40
N TYR A 124 0.79 -25.23 -18.25
CA TYR A 124 0.01 -26.42 -17.93
C TYR A 124 0.77 -27.68 -18.29
N THR A 125 0.67 -28.68 -17.42
CA THR A 125 1.10 -30.05 -17.71
C THR A 125 -0.07 -30.89 -18.21
N HIS A 126 0.22 -31.98 -18.91
CA HIS A 126 -0.82 -32.90 -19.39
C HIS A 126 -1.75 -33.40 -18.25
N ARG A 127 -1.19 -33.66 -17.05
CA ARG A 127 -1.99 -34.07 -15.88
C ARG A 127 -2.93 -32.98 -15.38
N GLN A 128 -2.55 -31.71 -15.51
CA GLN A 128 -3.39 -30.58 -15.13
C GLN A 128 -4.50 -30.37 -16.17
N ASN A 129 -4.18 -30.48 -17.47
CA ASN A 129 -5.19 -30.45 -18.53
C ASN A 129 -6.22 -31.55 -18.36
N ASP A 130 -5.76 -32.77 -18.08
CA ASP A 130 -6.61 -33.91 -17.73
C ASP A 130 -7.52 -33.63 -16.53
N ALA A 131 -7.01 -32.92 -15.52
CA ALA A 131 -7.80 -32.56 -14.34
C ALA A 131 -8.85 -31.51 -14.66
N LEU A 132 -8.48 -30.48 -15.43
CA LEU A 132 -9.38 -29.43 -15.87
C LEU A 132 -10.48 -29.99 -16.77
N ALA A 133 -10.14 -30.85 -17.74
CA ALA A 133 -11.08 -31.50 -18.66
C ALA A 133 -12.11 -32.41 -17.96
N ARG A 134 -11.79 -32.91 -16.75
CA ARG A 134 -12.74 -33.67 -15.91
C ARG A 134 -13.64 -32.77 -15.04
N GLY A 135 -13.70 -31.47 -15.33
CA GLY A 135 -14.43 -30.49 -14.52
C GLY A 135 -13.64 -29.95 -13.33
N GLY A 136 -12.31 -30.09 -13.35
CA GLY A 136 -11.45 -29.43 -12.37
C GLY A 136 -11.50 -27.91 -12.54
N VAL A 137 -11.48 -27.20 -11.42
CA VAL A 137 -11.41 -25.73 -11.40
C VAL A 137 -10.10 -25.32 -10.75
N GLN A 138 -9.32 -24.49 -11.44
CA GLN A 138 -8.10 -23.93 -10.90
C GLN A 138 -8.29 -22.47 -10.52
N ARG A 139 -7.81 -22.08 -9.34
CA ARG A 139 -7.61 -20.67 -9.01
C ARG A 139 -6.34 -20.17 -9.71
N LEU A 140 -6.50 -19.33 -10.73
CA LEU A 140 -5.41 -18.77 -11.52
C LEU A 140 -4.76 -17.57 -10.83
N TYR A 141 -5.59 -16.68 -10.28
CA TYR A 141 -5.13 -15.47 -9.62
C TYR A 141 -6.02 -15.14 -8.42
N MET A 142 -5.42 -14.60 -7.37
CA MET A 142 -6.12 -14.04 -6.22
C MET A 142 -5.33 -12.82 -5.78
N GLY A 143 -6.00 -11.67 -5.69
CA GLY A 143 -5.34 -10.43 -5.31
C GLY A 143 -6.36 -9.36 -4.96
N ASN A 144 -5.86 -8.15 -4.71
CA ASN A 144 -6.71 -6.99 -4.49
C ASN A 144 -6.84 -6.20 -5.79
N LEU A 145 -8.03 -5.67 -6.04
CA LEU A 145 -8.35 -4.82 -7.17
C LEU A 145 -9.10 -3.60 -6.65
N LYS A 146 -8.74 -2.40 -7.10
CA LYS A 146 -9.39 -1.17 -6.63
C LYS A 146 -10.87 -1.16 -7.03
N ALA A 147 -11.67 -0.32 -6.40
CA ALA A 147 -13.00 -0.05 -6.91
C ALA A 147 -12.91 0.74 -8.23
N GLY A 148 -13.82 0.45 -9.16
CA GLY A 148 -13.86 1.06 -10.49
C GLY A 148 -13.94 0.05 -11.63
N GLU A 149 -13.87 0.55 -12.86
CA GLU A 149 -13.85 -0.28 -14.06
C GLU A 149 -12.43 -0.82 -14.29
N HIS A 150 -12.34 -2.13 -14.53
CA HIS A 150 -11.10 -2.82 -14.81
C HIS A 150 -11.23 -3.70 -16.03
N GLU A 151 -10.20 -3.71 -16.88
CA GLU A 151 -10.17 -4.57 -18.06
C GLU A 151 -9.41 -5.86 -17.75
N LEU A 152 -10.10 -6.99 -17.79
CA LEU A 152 -9.51 -8.32 -17.67
C LEU A 152 -9.23 -8.86 -19.07
N THR A 153 -7.96 -9.13 -19.36
CA THR A 153 -7.55 -9.77 -20.62
C THR A 153 -6.82 -11.07 -20.32
N ALA A 154 -7.34 -12.18 -20.84
CA ALA A 154 -6.70 -13.49 -20.76
C ALA A 154 -6.27 -13.95 -22.15
N ILE A 155 -5.00 -14.33 -22.28
CA ILE A 155 -4.42 -14.89 -23.50
C ILE A 155 -4.12 -16.36 -23.27
N PHE A 156 -4.75 -17.20 -24.08
CA PHE A 156 -4.61 -18.64 -24.09
C PHE A 156 -3.67 -19.02 -25.24
N THR A 157 -2.74 -19.92 -24.96
CA THR A 157 -1.87 -20.54 -25.97
C THR A 157 -1.96 -22.05 -25.78
N GLY A 158 -2.06 -22.79 -26.87
CA GLY A 158 -2.22 -24.24 -26.82
C GLY A 158 -2.23 -24.87 -28.21
N MET A 159 -2.57 -26.15 -28.26
CA MET A 159 -2.68 -26.91 -29.51
C MET A 159 -4.15 -27.07 -29.90
N GLY A 160 -4.49 -26.65 -31.13
CA GLY A 160 -5.82 -26.81 -31.70
C GLY A 160 -6.05 -28.16 -32.40
N PRO A 161 -7.21 -28.36 -33.06
CA PRO A 161 -7.65 -29.66 -33.59
C PRO A 161 -6.70 -30.26 -34.65
N ASP A 162 -6.06 -29.39 -35.45
CA ASP A 162 -5.16 -29.78 -36.54
C ASP A 162 -3.69 -29.81 -36.10
N ASN A 163 -3.42 -29.96 -34.80
CA ASN A 163 -2.07 -29.89 -34.23
C ASN A 163 -1.33 -28.60 -34.59
N ARG A 164 -2.08 -27.51 -34.70
CA ARG A 164 -1.56 -26.16 -34.94
C ARG A 164 -1.53 -25.39 -33.63
N GLU A 165 -0.48 -24.60 -33.45
CA GLU A 165 -0.45 -23.62 -32.36
C GLU A 165 -1.65 -22.68 -32.49
N TYR A 166 -2.43 -22.61 -31.42
CA TYR A 166 -3.66 -21.86 -31.32
C TYR A 166 -3.49 -20.82 -30.21
N LYS A 167 -3.66 -19.55 -30.56
CA LYS A 167 -3.53 -18.43 -29.64
C LYS A 167 -4.77 -17.55 -29.73
N ARG A 168 -5.44 -17.35 -28.59
CA ARG A 168 -6.66 -16.54 -28.51
C ARG A 168 -6.65 -15.67 -27.28
N GLY A 169 -7.14 -14.45 -27.42
CA GLY A 169 -7.44 -13.56 -26.31
C GLY A 169 -8.94 -13.53 -26.05
N ALA A 170 -9.32 -13.45 -24.78
CA ALA A 170 -10.64 -13.01 -24.36
C ALA A 170 -10.46 -11.78 -23.47
N THR A 171 -11.41 -10.86 -23.56
CA THR A 171 -11.42 -9.63 -22.77
C THR A 171 -12.79 -9.44 -22.14
N MET A 172 -12.83 -8.95 -20.90
CA MET A 172 -14.05 -8.57 -20.20
C MET A 172 -13.82 -7.28 -19.41
N LEU A 173 -14.76 -6.35 -19.48
CA LEU A 173 -14.83 -5.21 -18.56
C LEU A 173 -15.50 -5.68 -17.27
N LEU A 174 -14.78 -5.56 -16.15
CA LEU A 174 -15.27 -5.86 -14.82
C LEU A 174 -15.48 -4.55 -14.07
N GLU A 175 -16.71 -4.29 -13.64
CA GLU A 175 -16.99 -3.19 -12.71
C GLU A 175 -16.78 -3.71 -11.29
N LYS A 176 -15.73 -3.25 -10.61
CA LYS A 176 -15.41 -3.63 -9.23
C LYS A 176 -16.04 -2.65 -8.25
N ASP A 177 -16.87 -3.19 -7.38
CA ASP A 177 -17.48 -2.51 -6.23
C ASP A 177 -16.64 -2.74 -4.96
N GLY A 178 -17.21 -2.44 -3.79
CA GLY A 178 -16.55 -2.68 -2.50
C GLY A 178 -16.43 -4.17 -2.12
N ASP A 179 -17.19 -5.06 -2.77
CA ASP A 179 -17.38 -6.46 -2.35
C ASP A 179 -16.50 -7.44 -3.14
N PRO A 180 -16.10 -8.59 -2.56
CA PRO A 180 -15.20 -9.50 -3.26
C PRO A 180 -15.83 -10.04 -4.54
N LYS A 181 -15.11 -9.99 -5.67
CA LYS A 181 -15.62 -10.49 -6.95
C LYS A 181 -14.91 -11.76 -7.39
N MET A 182 -15.70 -12.70 -7.89
CA MET A 182 -15.22 -13.96 -8.45
C MET A 182 -15.50 -14.01 -9.94
N VAL A 183 -14.46 -14.28 -10.71
CA VAL A 183 -14.54 -14.37 -12.16
C VAL A 183 -14.04 -15.74 -12.60
N GLU A 184 -14.82 -16.41 -13.41
CA GLU A 184 -14.46 -17.68 -14.02
C GLU A 184 -14.16 -17.49 -15.50
N ILE A 185 -12.97 -17.91 -15.89
CA ILE A 185 -12.58 -18.07 -17.28
C ILE A 185 -13.03 -19.47 -17.71
N GLN A 186 -13.95 -19.52 -18.65
CA GLN A 186 -14.50 -20.76 -19.19
C GLN A 186 -13.96 -20.99 -20.60
N ILE A 187 -13.33 -22.14 -20.77
CA ILE A 187 -12.89 -22.65 -22.07
C ILE A 187 -13.84 -23.77 -22.47
N ARG A 188 -14.60 -23.60 -23.54
CA ARG A 188 -15.58 -24.59 -24.04
C ARG A 188 -15.33 -24.91 -25.49
N ASP A 189 -15.59 -26.15 -25.88
CA ASP A 189 -15.63 -26.50 -27.30
C ASP A 189 -17.02 -26.28 -27.89
N SER A 190 -17.05 -25.65 -29.06
CA SER A 190 -18.29 -25.45 -29.82
C SER A 190 -18.40 -26.51 -30.90
N GLU A 191 -19.30 -27.48 -30.74
CA GLU A 191 -19.53 -28.54 -31.73
C GLU A 191 -19.94 -28.00 -33.10
N LYS A 192 -20.56 -26.82 -33.13
CA LYS A 192 -21.03 -26.17 -34.36
C LYS A 192 -19.89 -25.63 -35.21
N THR A 193 -18.89 -25.03 -34.58
CA THR A 193 -17.75 -24.39 -35.26
C THR A 193 -16.51 -25.27 -35.25
N MET A 194 -16.52 -26.37 -34.48
CA MET A 194 -15.38 -27.24 -34.19
C MET A 194 -14.17 -26.45 -33.69
N GLN A 195 -14.43 -25.44 -32.85
CA GLN A 195 -13.42 -24.53 -32.32
C GLN A 195 -13.66 -24.27 -30.82
N PRO A 196 -12.58 -23.99 -30.05
CA PRO A 196 -12.70 -23.56 -28.68
C PRO A 196 -13.22 -22.11 -28.61
N GLU A 197 -14.18 -21.90 -27.72
CA GLU A 197 -14.74 -20.62 -27.31
C GLU A 197 -14.22 -20.26 -25.91
N PHE A 198 -13.85 -18.99 -25.74
CA PHE A 198 -13.29 -18.47 -24.49
C PHE A 198 -14.22 -17.37 -23.99
N SER A 199 -14.79 -17.57 -22.81
CA SER A 199 -15.74 -16.63 -22.22
C SER A 199 -15.39 -16.39 -20.75
N PHE A 200 -15.62 -15.18 -20.29
CA PHE A 200 -15.63 -14.88 -18.86
C PHE A 200 -17.05 -15.00 -18.33
N LYS A 201 -17.17 -15.49 -17.09
CA LYS A 201 -18.40 -15.55 -16.34
C LYS A 201 -18.16 -14.99 -14.94
N GLU A 202 -18.90 -13.96 -14.58
CA GLU A 202 -18.92 -13.45 -13.20
C GLU A 202 -19.79 -14.36 -12.32
N TRP A 203 -19.33 -14.61 -11.09
CA TRP A 203 -20.08 -15.33 -10.07
C TRP A 203 -20.56 -14.33 -9.03
N GLU A 204 -21.86 -14.27 -8.82
CA GLU A 204 -22.46 -13.52 -7.70
C GLU A 204 -22.28 -14.34 -6.41
N LEU A 205 -21.93 -13.65 -5.32
CA LEU A 205 -21.84 -14.22 -3.97
C LEU A 205 -23.18 -14.13 -3.24
#